data_AF-A0A1J0P7M6-F1
#
_entry.id   AF-A0A1J0P7M6-F1
#
_cell.length_a   1.000
_cell.length_b   1.000
_cell.length_c   1.000
_cell.angle_alpha   90.00
_cell.angle_beta   90.00
_cell.angle_gamma   90.00
#
_symmetry.space_group_name_H-M   'P 1'
#
loop_
_entity.id
_entity.type
_entity.pdbx_description
1 polymer ?
#
loop_
_entity_poly.entity_id
_entity_poly.type
_entity_poly.pdbx_seq_one_letter_code
_entity_poly.pdbx_strand_id
1 'polypeptide(L)'
;MCFPERERILSKRSRNTDADLILGYLGRISEDKNFPDLVRLLIELNQETKSLSSRRYRLFACGHNHSSSCEPHLVDQMLVQALGISDVYSYSPARSSAEIWDFLARIDVLLFPTTSNLETLGRVLIEASYAGLPVICSDHAAASELIEPEYLCPVQYRRGLVYSCHSDHSLGSVDLEWMKRCLLERELKPTTCYESYLCHPDRLIDALSTTGSELRTLCEPLVLAESQHAFIRSIAISMPSFAHRPSESLGLIASLIPWFLGLQGLVPAVSRKNWIQRLVGLTAHPVRTARFIERTRNTSQDFTDVGAIDIELCNVANFLPTFSLD
;
A
#
# COMPACT_ATOMS: atom_id res chain seq x y z
N MET A 1 25.01 -12.25 -6.59
CA MET A 1 25.51 -10.96 -6.08
C MET A 1 25.20 -10.89 -4.59
N CYS A 2 26.21 -10.81 -3.71
CA CYS A 2 25.99 -10.51 -2.29
C CYS A 2 25.95 -8.99 -2.15
N PHE A 3 24.79 -8.42 -1.78
CA PHE A 3 24.66 -6.99 -1.55
C PHE A 3 25.23 -6.67 -0.14
N PRO A 4 26.25 -5.79 -0.01
CA PRO A 4 26.88 -5.45 1.28
C PRO A 4 25.89 -5.01 2.37
N GLU A 5 24.73 -4.50 1.97
CA GLU A 5 23.65 -4.06 2.83
C GLU A 5 23.09 -5.19 3.70
N ARG A 6 22.97 -6.41 3.16
CA ARG A 6 22.41 -7.56 3.89
C ARG A 6 23.31 -7.99 5.04
N GLU A 7 24.61 -8.15 4.79
CA GLU A 7 25.59 -8.47 5.84
C GLU A 7 25.67 -7.38 6.91
N ARG A 8 25.55 -6.11 6.50
CA ARG A 8 25.47 -4.97 7.43
C ARG A 8 24.20 -4.99 8.29
N ILE A 9 23.07 -5.43 7.76
CA ILE A 9 21.80 -5.56 8.51
C ILE A 9 21.91 -6.71 9.51
N LEU A 10 22.33 -7.89 9.04
CA LEU A 10 22.44 -9.09 9.88
C LEU A 10 23.45 -8.90 11.02
N SER A 11 24.59 -8.26 10.77
CA SER A 11 25.60 -7.96 11.82
C SER A 11 25.10 -6.98 12.87
N LYS A 12 24.22 -6.03 12.54
CA LYS A 12 23.63 -5.06 13.49
C LYS A 12 22.55 -5.66 14.40
N ARG A 13 21.97 -6.81 14.03
CA ARG A 13 20.87 -7.49 14.73
C ARG A 13 21.28 -8.42 15.86
N SER A 14 22.57 -8.71 16.04
CA SER A 14 23.09 -9.51 17.16
C SER A 14 22.92 -8.83 18.55
N ARG A 15 21.93 -7.95 18.74
CA ARG A 15 21.71 -7.18 19.96
C ARG A 15 20.67 -7.85 20.88
N ASN A 16 20.99 -7.80 22.18
CA ASN A 16 20.30 -8.30 23.37
C ASN A 16 18.82 -8.66 23.25
N THR A 17 18.50 -9.92 23.58
CA THR A 17 17.17 -10.53 23.62
C THR A 17 16.25 -10.00 24.74
N ASP A 18 16.80 -9.27 25.72
CA ASP A 18 16.07 -8.65 26.84
C ASP A 18 15.70 -7.16 26.61
N ALA A 19 16.02 -6.61 25.44
CA ALA A 19 15.73 -5.22 25.07
C ALA A 19 14.30 -5.03 24.49
N ASP A 20 13.90 -3.76 24.31
CA ASP A 20 12.67 -3.36 23.62
C ASP A 20 12.56 -4.05 22.25
N LEU A 21 11.37 -4.55 21.89
CA LEU A 21 11.09 -5.07 20.54
C LEU A 21 10.60 -3.94 19.63
N ILE A 22 11.30 -3.70 18.52
CA ILE A 22 11.02 -2.64 17.57
C ILE A 22 10.17 -3.18 16.41
N LEU A 23 8.89 -2.86 16.46
CA LEU A 23 7.90 -3.09 15.41
C LEU A 23 8.11 -2.06 14.30
N GLY A 24 8.36 -2.49 13.08
CA GLY A 24 8.52 -1.63 11.92
C GLY A 24 7.26 -1.52 11.10
N TYR A 25 6.92 -0.31 10.64
CA TYR A 25 5.93 -0.07 9.60
C TYR A 25 6.56 0.72 8.47
N LEU A 26 6.46 0.23 7.23
CA LEU A 26 7.00 0.90 6.06
C LEU A 26 5.95 0.98 4.95
N GLY A 27 5.49 2.20 4.66
CA GLY A 27 4.44 2.45 3.68
C GLY A 27 3.74 3.79 3.92
N ARG A 28 2.71 4.11 3.10
CA ARG A 28 1.88 5.30 3.32
C ARG A 28 1.23 5.24 4.70
N ILE A 29 1.39 6.28 5.50
CA ILE A 29 0.78 6.38 6.84
C ILE A 29 -0.67 6.83 6.63
N SER A 30 -1.60 5.86 6.70
CA SER A 30 -2.97 6.05 6.23
C SER A 30 -3.95 5.01 6.76
N GLU A 31 -5.23 5.37 6.72
CA GLU A 31 -6.34 4.52 7.17
C GLU A 31 -6.54 3.28 6.27
N ASP A 32 -6.36 3.38 4.95
CA ASP A 32 -6.45 2.23 4.03
C ASP A 32 -5.33 1.20 4.24
N LYS A 33 -4.22 1.64 4.83
CA LYS A 33 -3.13 0.78 5.24
C LYS A 33 -3.26 0.27 6.68
N ASN A 34 -4.41 0.51 7.34
CA ASN A 34 -4.69 0.11 8.73
C ASN A 34 -3.63 0.58 9.73
N PHE A 35 -3.01 1.74 9.49
CA PHE A 35 -2.06 2.31 10.44
C PHE A 35 -2.67 2.57 11.84
N PRO A 36 -3.94 3.04 11.97
CA PRO A 36 -4.57 3.18 13.29
C PRO A 36 -4.66 1.87 14.09
N ASP A 37 -4.82 0.73 13.40
CA ASP A 37 -4.87 -0.58 14.05
C ASP A 37 -3.51 -0.95 14.65
N LEU A 38 -2.39 -0.56 14.02
CA LEU A 38 -1.06 -0.73 14.62
C LEU A 38 -0.83 0.11 15.87
N VAL A 39 -1.41 1.32 15.91
CA VAL A 39 -1.34 2.17 17.11
C VAL A 39 -2.10 1.50 18.26
N ARG A 40 -3.28 0.92 17.99
CA ARG A 40 -4.05 0.14 18.98
C ARG A 40 -3.28 -1.10 19.43
N LEU A 41 -2.71 -1.86 18.50
CA LEU A 41 -1.88 -3.03 18.79
C LEU A 41 -0.72 -2.68 19.73
N LEU A 42 -0.03 -1.56 19.47
CA LEU A 42 1.08 -1.09 20.32
C LEU A 42 0.62 -0.76 21.75
N ILE A 43 -0.58 -0.19 21.90
CA ILE A 43 -1.18 0.10 23.22
C ILE A 43 -1.47 -1.22 23.94
N GLU A 44 -2.16 -2.15 23.29
CA GLU A 44 -2.57 -3.43 23.87
C GLU A 44 -1.34 -4.25 24.30
N LEU A 45 -0.32 -4.36 23.44
CA LEU A 45 0.92 -5.06 23.75
C LEU A 45 1.59 -4.50 25.01
N ASN A 46 1.79 -3.19 25.10
CA ASN A 46 2.47 -2.58 26.25
C ASN A 46 1.61 -2.58 27.53
N GLN A 47 0.27 -2.58 27.42
CA GLN A 47 -0.61 -2.71 28.58
C GLN A 47 -0.57 -4.13 29.14
N GLU A 48 -0.63 -5.14 28.27
CA GLU A 48 -0.63 -6.56 28.65
C GLU A 48 0.73 -6.99 29.22
N THR A 49 1.84 -6.53 28.65
CA THR A 49 3.17 -6.91 29.15
C THR A 49 3.64 -6.09 30.35
N LYS A 50 2.98 -4.99 30.71
CA LYS A 50 3.39 -4.08 31.80
C LYS A 50 3.69 -4.78 33.12
N SER A 51 2.94 -5.83 33.45
CA SER A 51 3.10 -6.62 34.69
C SER A 51 3.76 -7.98 34.47
N LEU A 52 3.89 -8.43 33.22
CA LEU A 52 4.33 -9.79 32.87
C LEU A 52 5.78 -9.85 32.41
N SER A 53 6.34 -8.76 31.88
CA SER A 53 7.69 -8.73 31.31
C SER A 53 8.33 -7.35 31.42
N SER A 54 9.66 -7.30 31.46
CA SER A 54 10.42 -6.06 31.28
C SER A 54 10.51 -5.62 29.81
N ARG A 55 10.10 -6.47 28.86
CA ARG A 55 10.12 -6.16 27.42
C ARG A 55 9.05 -5.12 27.08
N ARG A 56 9.49 -4.01 26.46
CA ARG A 56 8.59 -2.99 25.89
C ARG A 56 8.49 -3.15 24.38
N TYR A 57 7.36 -2.74 23.82
CA TYR A 57 7.16 -2.70 22.37
C TYR A 57 7.26 -1.26 21.91
N ARG A 58 8.00 -1.03 20.83
CA ARG A 58 8.15 0.28 20.19
C ARG A 58 7.75 0.20 18.73
N LEU A 59 7.07 1.21 18.22
CA LEU A 59 6.74 1.33 16.80
C LEU A 59 7.68 2.32 16.12
N PHE A 60 8.33 1.89 15.05
CA PHE A 60 9.06 2.76 14.14
C PHE A 60 8.36 2.78 12.78
N ALA A 61 7.69 3.89 12.48
CA ALA A 61 6.96 4.07 11.23
C ALA A 61 7.73 4.93 10.24
N CYS A 62 7.78 4.50 8.97
CA CYS A 62 8.43 5.22 7.89
C CYS A 62 7.53 5.34 6.65
N GLY A 63 7.31 6.57 6.18
CA GLY A 63 6.60 6.81 4.93
C GLY A 63 5.90 8.18 4.87
N HIS A 64 5.19 8.43 3.78
CA HIS A 64 4.43 9.68 3.62
C HIS A 64 3.15 9.62 4.45
N ASN A 65 2.88 10.68 5.22
CA ASN A 65 1.57 10.84 5.83
C ASN A 65 0.51 11.24 4.78
N HIS A 66 -0.60 10.51 4.79
CA HIS A 66 -1.70 10.69 3.83
C HIS A 66 -3.07 10.83 4.52
N SER A 67 -3.21 10.43 5.79
CA SER A 67 -4.44 10.61 6.57
C SER A 67 -4.20 11.57 7.73
N SER A 68 -5.05 12.60 7.87
CA SER A 68 -4.95 13.58 8.96
C SER A 68 -5.09 12.95 10.35
N SER A 69 -5.85 11.86 10.46
CA SER A 69 -5.98 11.05 11.68
C SER A 69 -4.69 10.33 12.08
N CYS A 70 -3.74 10.19 11.15
CA CYS A 70 -2.48 9.48 11.37
C CYS A 70 -1.27 10.43 11.47
N GLU A 71 -1.51 11.73 11.65
CA GLU A 71 -0.45 12.71 11.85
C GLU A 71 0.46 12.30 13.04
N PRO A 72 1.80 12.30 12.86
CA PRO A 72 2.72 11.75 13.87
C PRO A 72 2.55 12.32 15.27
N HIS A 73 2.31 13.63 15.39
CA HIS A 73 2.08 14.28 16.67
C HIS A 73 0.77 13.85 17.36
N LEU A 74 -0.29 13.56 16.61
CA LEU A 74 -1.55 13.05 17.16
C LEU A 74 -1.37 11.61 17.66
N VAL A 75 -0.66 10.79 16.89
CA VAL A 75 -0.34 9.41 17.27
C VAL A 75 0.49 9.38 18.55
N ASP A 76 1.52 10.23 18.66
CA ASP A 76 2.34 10.35 19.87
C ASP A 76 1.50 10.78 21.08
N GLN A 77 0.64 11.79 20.93
CA GLN A 77 -0.28 12.23 21.98
C GLN A 77 -1.22 11.11 22.45
N MET A 78 -1.81 10.36 21.51
CA MET A 78 -2.68 9.22 21.83
C MET A 78 -1.94 8.15 22.63
N LEU A 79 -0.70 7.85 22.26
CA LEU A 79 0.11 6.84 22.96
C LEU A 79 0.51 7.28 24.36
N VAL A 80 0.94 8.53 24.52
CA VAL A 80 1.26 9.10 25.84
C VAL A 80 0.01 9.10 26.73
N GLN A 81 -1.15 9.47 26.20
CA GLN A 81 -2.41 9.46 26.93
C GLN A 81 -2.82 8.04 27.36
N ALA A 82 -2.66 7.03 26.49
CA ALA A 82 -3.09 5.67 26.76
C ALA A 82 -2.13 4.87 27.65
N LEU A 83 -0.83 5.12 27.56
CA LEU A 83 0.21 4.33 28.24
C LEU A 83 0.87 5.05 29.42
N GLY A 84 0.78 6.38 29.47
CA GLY A 84 1.46 7.21 30.47
C GLY A 84 2.99 7.25 30.29
N ILE A 85 3.51 6.77 29.16
CA ILE A 85 4.94 6.76 28.82
C ILE A 85 5.14 7.38 27.43
N SER A 86 6.27 8.05 27.26
CA SER A 86 6.77 8.52 25.96
C SER A 86 7.78 7.52 25.37
N ASP A 87 8.31 7.81 24.18
CA ASP A 87 9.37 7.03 23.51
C ASP A 87 8.95 5.62 23.01
N VAL A 88 7.64 5.34 22.94
CA VAL A 88 7.11 4.10 22.34
C VAL A 88 6.87 4.21 20.84
N TYR A 89 6.91 5.41 20.28
CA TYR A 89 6.67 5.66 18.86
C TYR A 89 7.73 6.59 18.28
N SER A 90 8.15 6.28 17.05
CA SER A 90 9.01 7.13 16.26
C SER A 90 8.54 7.13 14.82
N TYR A 91 8.64 8.31 14.20
CA TYR A 91 8.25 8.52 12.81
C TYR A 91 9.45 9.00 11.99
N SER A 92 9.60 8.45 10.80
CA SER A 92 10.45 8.99 9.74
C SER A 92 9.59 9.33 8.52
N PRO A 93 9.81 10.49 7.88
CA PRO A 93 9.23 10.74 6.56
C PRO A 93 9.71 9.69 5.56
N ALA A 94 9.05 9.66 4.40
CA ALA A 94 9.47 8.81 3.30
C ALA A 94 10.92 9.05 2.90
N ARG A 95 11.60 7.96 2.54
CA ARG A 95 13.03 7.94 2.23
C ARG A 95 13.27 7.41 0.83
N SER A 96 14.46 7.67 0.31
CA SER A 96 14.91 7.06 -0.94
C SER A 96 15.11 5.55 -0.78
N SER A 97 15.08 4.80 -1.88
CA SER A 97 15.31 3.35 -1.86
C SER A 97 16.63 2.93 -1.20
N ALA A 98 17.69 3.75 -1.32
CA ALA A 98 18.98 3.47 -0.68
C ALA A 98 18.92 3.56 0.86
N GLU A 99 18.06 4.43 1.39
CA GLU A 99 17.95 4.69 2.83
C GLU A 99 16.92 3.79 3.53
N ILE A 100 16.08 3.08 2.77
CA ILE A 100 15.15 2.07 3.31
C ILE A 100 15.91 0.96 4.05
N TRP A 101 17.09 0.58 3.57
CA TRP A 101 17.93 -0.41 4.24
C TRP A 101 18.36 0.01 5.64
N ASP A 102 18.54 1.31 5.89
CA ASP A 102 18.83 1.83 7.23
C ASP A 102 17.62 1.75 8.16
N PHE A 103 16.40 1.85 7.61
CA PHE A 103 15.16 1.61 8.35
C PHE A 103 15.03 0.12 8.71
N LEU A 104 15.15 -0.77 7.72
CA LEU A 104 15.04 -2.23 7.93
C LEU A 104 16.11 -2.74 8.92
N ALA A 105 17.30 -2.13 8.94
CA ALA A 105 18.36 -2.45 9.91
C ALA A 105 18.04 -2.10 11.38
N ARG A 106 17.00 -1.29 11.63
CA ARG A 106 16.65 -0.77 12.97
C ARG A 106 15.43 -1.44 13.59
N ILE A 107 14.74 -2.28 12.82
CA ILE A 107 13.52 -2.96 13.26
C ILE A 107 13.80 -4.45 13.46
N ASP A 108 12.99 -5.08 14.30
CA ASP A 108 13.07 -6.50 14.63
C ASP A 108 12.04 -7.33 13.87
N VAL A 109 10.87 -6.73 13.58
CA VAL A 109 9.79 -7.34 12.79
C VAL A 109 9.13 -6.26 11.94
N LEU A 110 8.76 -6.58 10.69
CA LEU A 110 7.93 -5.71 9.86
C LEU A 110 6.45 -6.07 10.03
N LEU A 111 5.61 -5.08 10.28
CA LEU A 111 4.15 -5.18 10.26
C LEU A 111 3.59 -4.57 8.98
N PHE A 112 2.78 -5.33 8.25
CA PHE A 112 2.16 -4.91 6.99
C PHE A 112 0.66 -5.24 6.97
N PRO A 113 -0.18 -4.52 7.75
CA PRO A 113 -1.58 -4.87 8.02
C PRO A 113 -2.56 -4.34 6.95
N THR A 114 -2.11 -4.08 5.73
CA THR A 114 -2.91 -3.31 4.76
C THR A 114 -4.10 -4.08 4.20
N THR A 115 -5.26 -3.44 4.17
CA THR A 115 -6.44 -3.91 3.42
C THR A 115 -6.84 -2.91 2.37
N SER A 116 -5.86 -2.25 1.75
CA SER A 116 -6.09 -1.19 0.78
C SER A 116 -6.50 -1.80 -0.55
N ASN A 117 -7.56 -1.30 -1.18
CA ASN A 117 -7.94 -1.71 -2.54
C ASN A 117 -6.87 -1.42 -3.61
N LEU A 118 -5.84 -0.63 -3.28
CA LEU A 118 -4.70 -0.36 -4.15
C LEU A 118 -3.48 -1.23 -3.82
N GLU A 119 -3.55 -2.09 -2.80
CA GLU A 119 -2.49 -3.04 -2.55
C GLU A 119 -2.51 -4.15 -3.60
N THR A 120 -1.33 -4.50 -4.08
CA THR A 120 -1.17 -5.53 -5.12
C THR A 120 -0.12 -6.52 -4.67
N LEU A 121 1.16 -6.17 -4.81
CA LEU A 121 2.28 -7.05 -4.50
C LEU A 121 2.78 -6.92 -3.05
N GLY A 122 2.80 -5.70 -2.50
CA GLY A 122 3.52 -5.44 -1.25
C GLY A 122 5.03 -5.63 -1.40
N ARG A 123 5.70 -4.87 -2.28
CA ARG A 123 7.18 -4.98 -2.51
C ARG A 123 8.00 -4.96 -1.23
N VAL A 124 7.53 -4.23 -0.22
CA VAL A 124 8.18 -4.14 1.10
C VAL A 124 8.31 -5.50 1.81
N LEU A 125 7.42 -6.45 1.53
CA LEU A 125 7.49 -7.82 2.03
C LEU A 125 8.76 -8.52 1.53
N ILE A 126 9.07 -8.36 0.23
CA ILE A 126 10.27 -8.89 -0.42
C ILE A 126 11.53 -8.19 0.13
N GLU A 127 11.49 -6.86 0.27
CA GLU A 127 12.61 -6.07 0.80
C GLU A 127 12.94 -6.47 2.25
N ALA A 128 11.93 -6.66 3.10
CA ALA A 128 12.09 -7.10 4.48
C ALA A 128 12.59 -8.55 4.56
N SER A 129 12.03 -9.44 3.74
CA SER A 129 12.49 -10.82 3.61
C SER A 129 13.97 -10.87 3.19
N TYR A 130 14.38 -10.06 2.22
CA TYR A 130 15.79 -9.93 1.82
C TYR A 130 16.69 -9.45 2.96
N ALA A 131 16.20 -8.51 3.77
CA ALA A 131 16.84 -8.02 4.99
C ALA A 131 16.81 -9.03 6.16
N GLY A 132 16.30 -10.24 5.95
CA GLY A 132 16.22 -11.28 6.98
C GLY A 132 15.28 -10.93 8.12
N LEU A 133 14.21 -10.18 7.85
CA LEU A 133 13.18 -9.84 8.83
C LEU A 133 12.06 -10.88 8.86
N PRO A 134 11.56 -11.21 10.06
CA PRO A 134 10.20 -11.69 10.19
C PRO A 134 9.23 -10.62 9.71
N VAL A 135 8.16 -11.06 9.05
CA VAL A 135 7.10 -10.20 8.55
C VAL A 135 5.77 -10.75 9.05
N ILE A 136 4.94 -9.89 9.64
CA ILE A 136 3.53 -10.21 9.92
C ILE A 136 2.69 -9.29 9.04
N CYS A 137 1.81 -9.86 8.24
CA CYS A 137 1.01 -9.10 7.28
C CYS A 137 -0.43 -9.58 7.24
N SER A 138 -1.32 -8.75 6.71
CA SER A 138 -2.69 -9.16 6.43
C SER A 138 -2.76 -10.21 5.32
N ASP A 139 -3.66 -11.18 5.45
CA ASP A 139 -4.05 -12.12 4.38
C ASP A 139 -4.89 -11.39 3.30
N HIS A 140 -4.19 -10.57 2.51
CA HIS A 140 -4.77 -9.68 1.50
C HIS A 140 -3.84 -9.54 0.29
N ALA A 141 -4.43 -9.34 -0.90
CA ALA A 141 -3.71 -9.20 -2.16
C ALA A 141 -2.72 -10.36 -2.41
N ALA A 142 -1.49 -10.07 -2.85
CA ALA A 142 -0.46 -11.10 -3.08
C ALA A 142 0.26 -11.59 -1.80
N ALA A 143 -0.13 -11.13 -0.61
CA ALA A 143 0.57 -11.48 0.62
C ALA A 143 0.61 -12.99 0.86
N SER A 144 -0.47 -13.71 0.52
CA SER A 144 -0.56 -15.17 0.67
C SER A 144 0.28 -15.96 -0.34
N GLU A 145 0.78 -15.32 -1.39
CA GLU A 145 1.76 -15.89 -2.32
C GLU A 145 3.20 -15.66 -1.85
N LEU A 146 3.41 -14.67 -0.96
CA LEU A 146 4.73 -14.24 -0.52
C LEU A 146 5.06 -14.73 0.89
N ILE A 147 4.10 -14.78 1.80
CA ILE A 147 4.36 -14.97 3.23
C ILE A 147 3.80 -16.30 3.71
N GLU A 148 4.52 -16.96 4.61
CA GLU A 148 4.11 -18.23 5.19
C GLU A 148 2.77 -18.11 5.93
N PRO A 149 1.85 -19.10 5.83
CA PRO A 149 0.49 -18.99 6.35
C PRO A 149 0.40 -18.62 7.84
N GLU A 150 1.41 -19.00 8.63
CA GLU A 150 1.48 -18.72 10.05
C GLU A 150 1.74 -17.24 10.38
N TYR A 151 2.17 -16.44 9.40
CA TYR A 151 2.37 -14.99 9.52
C TYR A 151 1.33 -14.16 8.75
N LEU A 152 0.31 -14.82 8.20
CA LEU A 152 -0.85 -14.19 7.55
C LEU A 152 -1.95 -13.93 8.58
N CYS A 153 -2.11 -12.68 8.96
CA CYS A 153 -3.17 -12.23 9.84
C CYS A 153 -4.52 -12.26 9.10
N PRO A 154 -5.55 -12.90 9.66
CA PRO A 154 -6.90 -12.85 9.12
C PRO A 154 -7.41 -11.42 8.93
N VAL A 155 -8.17 -11.23 7.86
CA VAL A 155 -8.78 -9.95 7.50
C VAL A 155 -10.30 -10.04 7.61
N GLN A 156 -10.90 -9.08 8.30
CA GLN A 156 -12.34 -8.87 8.32
C GLN A 156 -12.72 -7.78 7.31
N TYR A 157 -13.18 -8.19 6.13
CA TYR A 157 -13.66 -7.26 5.12
C TYR A 157 -15.00 -6.63 5.51
N ARG A 158 -15.16 -5.33 5.20
CA ARG A 158 -16.43 -4.60 5.32
C ARG A 158 -17.29 -4.92 4.11
N ARG A 159 -18.42 -5.58 4.35
CA ARG A 159 -19.36 -6.03 3.33
C ARG A 159 -20.53 -5.07 3.18
N GLY A 160 -21.17 -5.05 2.02
CA GLY A 160 -22.35 -4.22 1.74
C GLY A 160 -22.06 -2.71 1.61
N LEU A 161 -20.79 -2.32 1.54
CA LEU A 161 -20.38 -0.95 1.21
C LEU A 161 -20.05 -0.85 -0.27
N VAL A 162 -20.40 0.30 -0.88
CA VAL A 162 -20.05 0.62 -2.26
C VAL A 162 -18.84 1.56 -2.25
N TYR A 163 -17.80 1.14 -2.94
CA TYR A 163 -16.52 1.82 -3.07
C TYR A 163 -16.36 2.41 -4.47
N SER A 164 -15.70 3.56 -4.57
CA SER A 164 -15.30 4.11 -5.86
C SER A 164 -14.00 3.44 -6.32
N CYS A 165 -13.90 3.10 -7.60
CA CYS A 165 -12.62 2.63 -8.16
C CYS A 165 -11.58 3.76 -8.28
N HIS A 166 -12.00 5.03 -8.13
CA HIS A 166 -11.14 6.21 -8.27
C HIS A 166 -10.54 6.68 -6.94
N SER A 167 -10.71 5.94 -5.86
CA SER A 167 -10.25 6.31 -4.52
C SER A 167 -9.58 5.13 -3.82
N ASP A 168 -8.66 5.44 -2.92
CA ASP A 168 -8.14 4.48 -1.96
C ASP A 168 -9.18 4.24 -0.85
N HIS A 169 -9.37 2.97 -0.52
CA HIS A 169 -10.35 2.51 0.44
C HIS A 169 -9.73 1.48 1.37
N SER A 170 -9.98 1.64 2.67
CA SER A 170 -9.82 0.56 3.64
C SER A 170 -10.95 -0.44 3.44
N LEU A 171 -10.62 -1.62 2.92
CA LEU A 171 -11.60 -2.68 2.67
C LEU A 171 -12.00 -3.44 3.93
N GLY A 172 -11.28 -3.28 5.04
CA GLY A 172 -11.48 -4.11 6.23
C GLY A 172 -10.65 -3.65 7.41
N SER A 173 -10.48 -4.56 8.35
CA SER A 173 -9.53 -4.46 9.46
C SER A 173 -8.84 -5.81 9.64
N VAL A 174 -7.66 -5.77 10.25
CA VAL A 174 -6.93 -6.99 10.65
C VAL A 174 -7.38 -7.47 12.02
N ASP A 175 -7.24 -8.78 12.28
CA ASP A 175 -7.46 -9.36 13.60
C ASP A 175 -6.30 -9.01 14.56
N LEU A 176 -6.52 -7.98 15.39
CA LEU A 176 -5.52 -7.49 16.35
C LEU A 176 -5.15 -8.51 17.42
N GLU A 177 -6.11 -9.29 17.90
CA GLU A 177 -5.86 -10.33 18.91
C GLU A 177 -5.02 -11.47 18.32
N TRP A 178 -5.21 -11.79 17.04
CA TRP A 178 -4.34 -12.70 16.33
C TRP A 178 -2.91 -12.14 16.20
N MET A 179 -2.75 -10.89 15.74
CA MET A 179 -1.43 -10.27 15.59
C MET A 179 -0.68 -10.19 16.93
N LYS A 180 -1.40 -9.81 17.99
CA LYS A 180 -0.88 -9.71 19.35
C LYS A 180 -0.35 -11.06 19.85
N ARG A 181 -1.14 -12.14 19.72
CA ARG A 181 -0.67 -13.50 20.06
C ARG A 181 0.54 -13.92 19.24
N CYS A 182 0.56 -13.59 17.94
CA CYS A 182 1.72 -13.87 17.10
C CYS A 182 3.00 -13.17 17.60
N LEU A 183 2.89 -11.94 18.11
CA LEU A 183 4.02 -11.19 18.66
C LEU A 183 4.44 -11.63 20.08
N LEU A 184 3.48 -12.07 20.90
CA LEU A 184 3.73 -12.47 22.29
C LEU A 184 4.24 -13.91 22.44
N GLU A 185 3.68 -14.84 21.68
CA GLU A 185 3.80 -16.28 21.96
C GLU A 185 4.80 -16.99 21.04
N ARG A 186 5.22 -16.37 19.94
CA ARG A 186 5.98 -17.04 18.89
C ARG A 186 7.40 -16.55 18.79
N GLU A 187 8.29 -17.50 18.51
CA GLU A 187 9.60 -17.19 17.97
C GLU A 187 9.43 -16.78 16.50
N LEU A 188 9.60 -15.49 16.23
CA LEU A 188 9.45 -14.92 14.88
C LEU A 188 10.66 -15.28 14.02
N LYS A 189 10.42 -15.99 12.92
CA LYS A 189 11.46 -16.41 11.98
C LYS A 189 11.50 -15.47 10.78
N PRO A 190 12.70 -15.23 10.21
CA PRO A 190 12.81 -14.48 8.96
C PRO A 190 12.01 -15.12 7.83
N THR A 191 11.26 -14.31 7.10
CA THR A 191 10.58 -14.74 5.87
C THR A 191 11.58 -14.90 4.72
N THR A 192 11.34 -15.82 3.80
CA THR A 192 12.30 -16.20 2.72
C THR A 192 11.80 -15.92 1.30
N CYS A 193 10.70 -15.20 1.13
CA CYS A 193 10.09 -14.92 -0.17
C CYS A 193 10.99 -14.23 -1.21
N TYR A 194 12.03 -13.52 -0.77
CA TYR A 194 13.04 -12.93 -1.67
C TYR A 194 13.78 -13.97 -2.53
N GLU A 195 13.85 -15.23 -2.09
CA GLU A 195 14.60 -16.29 -2.77
C GLU A 195 14.03 -16.55 -4.18
N SER A 196 12.71 -16.47 -4.33
CA SER A 196 12.01 -16.56 -5.62
C SER A 196 12.40 -15.46 -6.61
N TYR A 197 12.99 -14.35 -6.12
CA TYR A 197 13.38 -13.19 -6.93
C TYR A 197 14.90 -13.11 -7.20
N LEU A 198 15.71 -14.02 -6.64
CA LEU A 198 17.17 -14.00 -6.84
C LEU A 198 17.57 -14.25 -8.30
N CYS A 199 16.80 -15.06 -9.02
CA CYS A 199 17.03 -15.41 -10.43
C CYS A 199 16.09 -14.65 -11.39
N HIS A 200 15.49 -13.54 -10.95
CA HIS A 200 14.56 -12.78 -11.78
C HIS A 200 15.16 -12.26 -13.10
N PRO A 201 16.44 -11.82 -13.18
CA PRO A 201 17.05 -11.45 -14.45
C PRO A 201 17.07 -12.61 -15.45
N ASP A 202 17.44 -13.81 -15.00
CA ASP A 202 17.48 -15.00 -15.85
C ASP A 202 16.07 -15.37 -16.32
N ARG A 203 15.08 -15.36 -15.41
CA ARG A 203 13.67 -15.58 -15.76
C ARG A 203 13.13 -14.58 -16.77
N LEU A 204 13.55 -13.32 -16.69
CA LEU A 204 13.18 -12.30 -17.66
C LEU A 204 13.82 -12.57 -19.02
N ILE A 205 15.11 -12.90 -19.06
CA ILE A 205 15.82 -13.25 -20.29
C ILE A 205 15.21 -14.50 -20.92
N ASP A 206 14.88 -15.50 -20.13
CA ASP A 206 14.17 -16.69 -20.57
C ASP A 206 12.82 -16.31 -21.17
N ALA A 207 12.00 -15.51 -20.48
CA ALA A 207 10.69 -15.07 -20.98
C ALA A 207 10.79 -14.26 -22.29
N LEU A 208 11.84 -13.46 -22.47
CA LEU A 208 12.07 -12.67 -23.69
C LEU A 208 12.64 -13.50 -24.85
N SER A 209 13.39 -14.56 -24.55
CA SER A 209 14.02 -15.44 -25.55
C SER A 209 13.13 -16.60 -25.97
N THR A 210 12.11 -16.92 -25.18
CA THR A 210 11.20 -18.04 -25.42
C THR A 210 10.09 -17.67 -26.41
N THR A 211 9.79 -18.55 -27.36
CA THR A 211 8.66 -18.35 -28.30
C THR A 211 7.33 -18.80 -27.69
N GLY A 212 6.20 -18.23 -28.14
CA GLY A 212 4.90 -18.29 -27.42
C GLY A 212 4.31 -19.66 -27.07
N SER A 213 4.80 -20.75 -27.67
CA SER A 213 4.44 -22.14 -27.30
C SER A 213 5.18 -22.62 -26.05
N GLU A 214 6.47 -22.30 -25.94
CA GLU A 214 7.36 -22.72 -24.85
C GLU A 214 7.16 -21.87 -23.57
N LEU A 215 6.67 -20.63 -23.71
CA LEU A 215 6.35 -19.73 -22.60
C LEU A 215 5.29 -20.32 -21.66
N ARG A 216 4.31 -21.08 -22.18
CA ARG A 216 3.28 -21.73 -21.37
C ARG A 216 3.82 -22.84 -20.47
N THR A 217 4.96 -23.42 -20.82
CA THR A 217 5.66 -24.46 -20.06
C THR A 217 6.59 -23.91 -18.99
N LEU A 218 7.04 -22.65 -19.12
CA LEU A 218 7.91 -21.98 -18.14
C LEU A 218 7.14 -21.36 -16.98
N CYS A 219 5.90 -20.96 -17.20
CA CYS A 219 5.04 -20.46 -16.14
C CYS A 219 4.42 -21.65 -15.40
N GLU A 220 4.85 -21.90 -14.17
CA GLU A 220 4.10 -22.76 -13.25
C GLU A 220 2.62 -22.30 -13.24
N PRO A 221 1.66 -23.24 -13.22
CA PRO A 221 0.26 -22.87 -13.18
C PRO A 221 0.01 -22.02 -11.93
N LEU A 222 -0.49 -20.80 -12.13
CA LEU A 222 -0.82 -19.89 -11.04
C LEU A 222 -1.97 -20.50 -10.22
N VAL A 223 -1.66 -21.00 -9.03
CA VAL A 223 -2.66 -21.49 -8.07
C VAL A 223 -2.87 -20.41 -7.04
N LEU A 224 -4.05 -19.77 -7.08
CA LEU A 224 -4.43 -18.76 -6.10
C LEU A 224 -4.71 -19.43 -4.74
N ALA A 225 -4.38 -18.74 -3.66
CA ALA A 225 -4.75 -19.15 -2.32
C ALA A 225 -6.29 -19.11 -2.12
N GLU A 226 -6.81 -19.91 -1.18
CA GLU A 226 -8.25 -19.92 -0.90
C GLU A 226 -8.77 -18.54 -0.46
N SER A 227 -7.98 -17.77 0.28
CA SER A 227 -8.32 -16.40 0.69
C SER A 227 -8.47 -15.47 -0.51
N GLN A 228 -7.61 -15.61 -1.53
CA GLN A 228 -7.69 -14.84 -2.77
C GLN A 228 -8.91 -15.24 -3.60
N HIS A 229 -9.19 -16.55 -3.73
CA HIS A 229 -10.41 -17.04 -4.37
C HIS A 229 -11.67 -16.53 -3.67
N ALA A 230 -11.71 -16.58 -2.34
CA ALA A 230 -12.83 -16.07 -1.55
C ALA A 230 -13.01 -14.56 -1.74
N PHE A 231 -11.93 -13.79 -1.75
CA PHE A 231 -11.97 -12.35 -2.02
C PHE A 231 -12.52 -12.07 -3.42
N ILE A 232 -11.94 -12.67 -4.47
CA ILE A 232 -12.40 -12.48 -5.86
C ILE A 232 -13.89 -12.82 -6.02
N ARG A 233 -14.35 -13.93 -5.43
CA ARG A 233 -15.77 -14.33 -5.48
C ARG A 233 -16.71 -13.34 -4.78
N SER A 234 -16.21 -12.55 -3.84
CA SER A 234 -17.00 -11.53 -3.12
C SER A 234 -17.08 -10.19 -3.86
N ILE A 235 -16.27 -9.95 -4.89
CA ILE A 235 -16.27 -8.65 -5.60
C ILE A 235 -17.46 -8.57 -6.55
N ALA A 236 -18.33 -7.59 -6.33
CA ALA A 236 -19.31 -7.15 -7.31
C ALA A 236 -18.87 -5.80 -7.91
N ILE A 237 -18.78 -5.71 -9.23
CA ILE A 237 -18.36 -4.49 -9.95
C ILE A 237 -19.56 -3.89 -10.68
N SER A 238 -19.77 -2.60 -10.50
CA SER A 238 -20.72 -1.80 -11.27
C SER A 238 -19.96 -0.90 -12.24
N MET A 239 -20.00 -1.25 -13.51
CA MET A 239 -19.37 -0.48 -14.59
C MET A 239 -20.39 0.46 -15.25
N PRO A 240 -20.08 1.76 -15.43
CA PRO A 240 -20.89 2.64 -16.25
C PRO A 240 -20.96 2.11 -17.69
N SER A 241 -22.05 2.43 -18.40
CA SER A 241 -22.17 2.08 -19.81
C SER A 241 -20.98 2.61 -20.60
N PHE A 242 -20.27 1.72 -21.30
CA PHE A 242 -19.13 2.08 -22.13
C PHE A 242 -19.50 1.93 -23.61
N ALA A 243 -18.79 2.67 -24.47
CA ALA A 243 -18.89 2.54 -25.92
C ALA A 243 -18.63 1.07 -26.34
N HIS A 244 -19.64 0.40 -26.89
CA HIS A 244 -19.52 -1.01 -27.29
C HIS A 244 -19.02 -1.14 -28.73
N ARG A 245 -19.03 -0.04 -29.50
CA ARG A 245 -18.59 0.00 -30.90
C ARG A 245 -17.35 0.89 -31.06
N PRO A 246 -16.40 0.53 -31.93
CA PRO A 246 -15.20 1.35 -32.19
C PRO A 246 -15.51 2.81 -32.56
N SER A 247 -16.60 3.05 -33.30
CA SER A 247 -17.03 4.41 -33.68
C SER A 247 -17.45 5.27 -32.48
N GLU A 248 -18.08 4.67 -31.47
CA GLU A 248 -18.49 5.36 -30.24
C GLU A 248 -17.25 5.68 -29.38
N SER A 249 -16.27 4.76 -29.33
CA SER A 249 -15.00 5.00 -28.64
C SER A 249 -14.20 6.13 -29.29
N LEU A 250 -14.13 6.16 -30.63
CA LEU A 250 -13.49 7.26 -31.36
C LEU A 250 -14.18 8.60 -31.10
N GLY A 251 -15.52 8.61 -31.05
CA GLY A 251 -16.30 9.80 -30.68
C GLY A 251 -15.99 10.29 -29.26
N LEU A 252 -15.90 9.38 -28.28
CA LEU A 252 -15.52 9.70 -26.91
C LEU A 252 -14.09 10.23 -26.82
N ILE A 253 -13.13 9.60 -27.50
CA ILE A 253 -11.74 10.09 -27.55
C ILE A 253 -11.70 11.50 -28.13
N ALA A 254 -12.39 11.73 -29.26
CA ALA A 254 -12.48 13.05 -29.89
C ALA A 254 -13.08 14.11 -28.96
N SER A 255 -14.05 13.75 -28.11
CA SER A 255 -14.65 14.69 -27.14
C SER A 255 -13.75 14.97 -25.93
N LEU A 256 -12.85 14.05 -25.58
CA LEU A 256 -11.89 14.20 -24.47
C LEU A 256 -10.61 14.94 -24.87
N ILE A 257 -10.19 14.90 -26.14
CA ILE A 257 -8.98 15.60 -26.62
C ILE A 257 -8.98 17.10 -26.26
N PRO A 258 -10.05 17.88 -26.47
CA PRO A 258 -10.09 19.30 -26.08
C PRO A 258 -9.88 19.52 -24.59
N TRP A 259 -10.35 18.59 -23.73
CA TRP A 259 -10.13 18.67 -22.29
C TRP A 259 -8.68 18.42 -21.94
N PHE A 260 -8.07 17.37 -22.51
CA PHE A 260 -6.66 17.04 -22.30
C PHE A 260 -5.75 18.22 -22.69
N LEU A 261 -5.97 18.81 -23.87
CA LEU A 261 -5.21 19.97 -24.34
C LEU A 261 -5.53 21.24 -23.55
N GLY A 262 -6.80 21.48 -23.24
CA GLY A 262 -7.27 22.67 -22.55
C GLY A 262 -6.78 22.78 -21.10
N LEU A 263 -6.72 21.65 -20.40
CA LEU A 263 -6.18 21.57 -19.04
C LEU A 263 -4.65 21.80 -18.99
N GLN A 264 -3.94 21.54 -20.09
CA GLN A 264 -2.51 21.88 -20.27
C GLN A 264 -2.29 23.32 -20.77
N GLY A 265 -3.36 24.07 -21.04
CA GLY A 265 -3.26 25.41 -21.61
C GLY A 265 -2.82 25.43 -23.09
N LEU A 266 -2.89 24.30 -23.79
CA LEU A 266 -2.47 24.14 -25.18
C LEU A 266 -3.58 24.50 -26.20
N VAL A 267 -4.73 24.99 -25.72
CA VAL A 267 -5.83 25.46 -26.58
C VAL A 267 -5.82 26.99 -26.62
N PRO A 268 -5.37 27.63 -27.72
CA PRO A 268 -5.17 29.08 -27.77
C PRO A 268 -6.45 29.92 -27.58
N ALA A 269 -7.60 29.37 -27.99
CA ALA A 269 -8.87 30.09 -28.02
C ALA A 269 -9.56 30.20 -26.64
N VAL A 270 -9.16 29.41 -25.64
CA VAL A 270 -9.84 29.35 -24.34
C VAL A 270 -8.80 29.30 -23.22
N SER A 271 -8.88 30.22 -22.25
CA SER A 271 -7.94 30.23 -21.14
C SER A 271 -8.03 28.92 -20.34
N ARG A 272 -6.87 28.42 -19.88
CA ARG A 272 -6.79 27.26 -18.98
C ARG A 272 -7.66 27.41 -17.73
N LYS A 273 -7.78 28.63 -17.20
CA LYS A 273 -8.62 28.92 -16.03
C LYS A 273 -10.09 28.54 -16.28
N ASN A 274 -10.60 28.74 -17.50
CA ASN A 274 -11.96 28.38 -17.86
C ASN A 274 -12.13 26.85 -17.91
N TRP A 275 -11.14 26.11 -18.43
CA TRP A 275 -11.15 24.65 -18.42
C TRP A 275 -11.14 24.09 -16.99
N ILE A 276 -10.33 24.65 -16.10
CA ILE A 276 -10.31 24.26 -14.68
C ILE A 276 -11.67 24.54 -14.02
N GLN A 277 -12.27 25.71 -14.26
CA GLN A 277 -13.59 26.03 -13.71
C GLN A 277 -14.67 25.07 -14.19
N ARG A 278 -14.64 24.69 -15.48
CA ARG A 278 -15.56 23.68 -16.02
C ARG A 278 -15.31 22.30 -15.40
N LEU A 279 -14.06 21.89 -15.22
CA LEU A 279 -13.72 20.61 -14.57
C LEU A 279 -14.25 20.56 -13.13
N VAL A 280 -14.04 21.64 -12.36
CA VAL A 280 -14.58 21.75 -10.99
C VAL A 280 -16.10 21.66 -10.97
N GLY A 281 -16.80 22.14 -12.00
CA GLY A 281 -18.25 21.99 -12.13
C GLY A 281 -18.73 20.58 -12.49
N LEU A 282 -17.85 19.71 -13.00
CA LEU A 282 -18.19 18.35 -13.43
C LEU A 282 -17.73 17.25 -12.47
N THR A 283 -16.75 17.53 -11.61
CA THR A 283 -16.10 16.48 -10.81
C THR A 283 -17.05 15.85 -9.79
N ALA A 284 -17.06 14.51 -9.75
CA ALA A 284 -17.68 13.75 -8.67
C ALA A 284 -16.76 13.61 -7.44
N HIS A 285 -15.51 14.06 -7.55
CA HIS A 285 -14.48 13.92 -6.52
C HIS A 285 -13.78 15.26 -6.22
N PRO A 286 -14.46 16.24 -5.59
CA PRO A 286 -13.96 17.61 -5.44
C PRO A 286 -12.60 17.72 -4.74
N VAL A 287 -12.39 16.94 -3.68
CA VAL A 287 -11.13 16.93 -2.92
C VAL A 287 -9.96 16.40 -3.76
N ARG A 288 -10.21 15.42 -4.63
CA ARG A 288 -9.18 14.87 -5.52
C ARG A 288 -8.86 15.86 -6.64
N THR A 289 -9.88 16.42 -7.29
CA THR A 289 -9.70 17.45 -8.32
C THR A 289 -9.00 18.68 -7.77
N ALA A 290 -9.28 19.09 -6.53
CA ALA A 290 -8.55 20.18 -5.88
C ALA A 290 -7.04 19.87 -5.74
N ARG A 291 -6.70 18.66 -5.27
CA ARG A 291 -5.30 18.19 -5.17
C ARG A 291 -4.62 18.11 -6.54
N PHE A 292 -5.33 17.66 -7.58
CA PHE A 292 -4.84 17.68 -8.95
C PHE A 292 -4.52 19.11 -9.40
N ILE A 293 -5.48 20.04 -9.25
CA ILE A 293 -5.29 21.45 -9.63
C ILE A 293 -4.08 22.06 -8.90
N GLU A 294 -3.94 21.79 -7.60
CA GLU A 294 -2.80 22.25 -6.82
C GLU A 294 -1.47 21.71 -7.35
N ARG A 295 -1.37 20.39 -7.59
CA ARG A 295 -0.16 19.76 -8.14
C ARG A 295 0.22 20.33 -9.51
N THR A 296 -0.74 20.55 -10.40
CA THR A 296 -0.46 21.10 -11.74
C THR A 296 0.09 22.53 -11.72
N ARG A 297 -0.08 23.28 -10.62
CA ARG A 297 0.56 24.60 -10.47
C ARG A 297 2.07 24.47 -10.30
N ASN A 298 2.53 23.35 -9.77
CA ASN A 298 3.93 23.10 -9.46
C ASN A 298 4.70 22.39 -10.59
N THR A 299 4.02 21.95 -11.65
CA THR A 299 4.64 21.20 -12.78
C THR A 299 4.66 21.97 -14.09
N SER A 300 4.55 23.30 -14.06
CA SER A 300 4.49 24.12 -15.27
C SER A 300 3.42 23.69 -16.28
N GLN A 301 2.36 23.02 -15.81
CA GLN A 301 1.25 22.50 -16.63
C GLN A 301 1.63 21.31 -17.52
N ASP A 302 2.80 20.70 -17.27
CA ASP A 302 3.19 19.44 -17.90
C ASP A 302 2.50 18.28 -17.17
N PHE A 303 1.78 17.45 -17.93
CA PHE A 303 1.07 16.28 -17.45
C PHE A 303 1.88 14.98 -17.61
N THR A 304 3.08 15.02 -18.20
CA THR A 304 3.98 13.85 -18.15
C THR A 304 4.43 13.55 -16.71
N ASP A 305 4.44 14.58 -15.86
CA ASP A 305 4.91 14.51 -14.47
C ASP A 305 3.76 14.55 -13.43
N VAL A 306 2.51 14.69 -13.89
CA VAL A 306 1.30 14.71 -13.04
C VAL A 306 0.43 13.51 -13.34
N GLY A 307 0.58 12.44 -12.56
CA GLY A 307 -0.43 11.37 -12.53
C GLY A 307 -1.81 11.93 -12.10
N ALA A 308 -2.89 11.24 -12.47
CA ALA A 308 -4.31 11.55 -12.21
C ALA A 308 -5.09 12.32 -13.31
N ILE A 309 -4.48 12.71 -14.44
CA ILE A 309 -5.24 13.28 -15.58
C ILE A 309 -6.27 12.28 -16.14
N ASP A 310 -5.94 10.99 -16.12
CA ASP A 310 -6.83 9.89 -16.44
C ASP A 310 -8.13 9.93 -15.62
N ILE A 311 -8.04 10.22 -14.32
CA ILE A 311 -9.20 10.35 -13.43
C ILE A 311 -10.01 11.60 -13.73
N GLU A 312 -9.37 12.72 -14.07
CA GLU A 312 -10.11 13.93 -14.45
C GLU A 312 -10.82 13.75 -15.80
N LEU A 313 -10.24 13.02 -16.74
CA LEU A 313 -10.93 12.63 -17.97
C LEU A 313 -12.10 11.66 -17.68
N CYS A 314 -11.99 10.80 -16.66
CA CYS A 314 -13.11 9.99 -16.19
C CYS A 314 -14.26 10.87 -15.65
N ASN A 315 -13.97 11.93 -14.89
CA ASN A 315 -14.99 12.91 -14.46
C ASN A 315 -15.70 13.54 -15.68
N VAL A 316 -14.94 13.95 -16.69
CA VAL A 316 -15.50 14.55 -17.93
C VAL A 316 -16.37 13.55 -18.69
N ALA A 317 -15.94 12.29 -18.77
CA ALA A 317 -16.68 11.23 -19.43
C ALA A 317 -17.86 10.68 -18.58
N ASN A 318 -18.03 11.16 -17.35
CA ASN A 318 -18.92 10.56 -16.34
C ASN A 318 -18.70 9.04 -16.18
N PHE A 319 -17.43 8.61 -16.25
CA PHE A 319 -17.02 7.22 -16.11
C PHE A 319 -16.57 6.97 -14.67
N LEU A 320 -17.53 6.63 -13.80
CA LEU A 320 -17.32 6.48 -12.36
C LEU A 320 -17.66 5.04 -11.91
N PRO A 321 -16.80 4.05 -12.21
CA PRO A 321 -17.03 2.68 -11.77
C PRO A 321 -16.94 2.54 -10.26
N THR A 322 -17.75 1.63 -9.74
CA THR A 322 -17.80 1.28 -8.33
C THR A 322 -17.70 -0.22 -8.14
N PHE A 323 -17.35 -0.64 -6.93
CA PHE A 323 -17.35 -2.04 -6.54
C PHE A 323 -17.84 -2.22 -5.10
N SER A 324 -18.31 -3.40 -4.75
CA SER A 324 -18.67 -3.81 -3.39
C SER A 324 -18.09 -5.19 -3.08
N LEU A 325 -18.09 -5.53 -1.79
CA LEU A 325 -17.80 -6.86 -1.30
C LEU A 325 -19.10 -7.46 -0.74
N ASP A 326 -19.56 -8.56 -1.34
CA ASP A 326 -20.75 -9.33 -0.97
C ASP A 326 -20.38 -10.43 0.01
#